data_AF-A0A6J4YNB8-F1
#
_entry.id   AF-A0A6J4YNB8-F1
#
_cell.length_a   1.000
_cell.length_b   1.000
_cell.length_c   1.000
_cell.angle_alpha   90.00
_cell.angle_beta   90.00
_cell.angle_gamma   90.00
#
_symmetry.space_group_name_H-M   'P 1'
#
loop_
_entity.id
_entity.type
_entity.pdbx_description
1 polymer ?
#
loop_
_entity_poly.entity_id
_entity_poly.type
_entity_poly.pdbx_seq_one_letter_code
_entity_poly.pdbx_strand_id
1 'polypeptide(L)'
;MAKEKVKHLSGILASVFAHHGHITKDEAKEISGLQDHEFDHAYDKASSIAEKVMKHEGEKMDHFLEHFAKEIDKHFDHYGGKLFK
;
A
#
# COMPACT_ATOMS: atom_id res chain seq x y z
N MET A 1 -8.07 -4.89 14.93
CA MET A 1 -7.37 -3.59 15.07
C MET A 1 -5.99 -3.64 14.45
N ALA A 2 -4.96 -4.23 15.08
CA ALA A 2 -3.61 -4.28 14.47
C ALA A 2 -3.54 -5.20 13.23
N LYS A 3 -4.11 -6.42 13.31
CA LYS A 3 -4.14 -7.37 12.18
C LYS A 3 -4.79 -6.78 10.92
N GLU A 4 -5.98 -6.19 11.05
CA GLU A 4 -6.67 -5.56 9.91
C GLU A 4 -5.88 -4.37 9.34
N LYS A 5 -5.22 -3.57 10.19
CA LYS A 5 -4.33 -2.48 9.74
C LYS A 5 -3.13 -3.03 8.94
N VAL A 6 -2.51 -4.12 9.41
CA VAL A 6 -1.42 -4.79 8.69
C VAL A 6 -1.89 -5.31 7.33
N LYS A 7 -3.06 -5.94 7.26
CA LYS A 7 -3.65 -6.39 5.99
C LYS A 7 -3.86 -5.25 5.00
N HIS A 8 -4.39 -4.12 5.46
CA HIS A 8 -4.55 -2.93 4.61
C HIS A 8 -3.23 -2.40 4.07
N LEU A 9 -2.19 -2.32 4.90
CA LEU A 9 -0.86 -1.93 4.44
C LEU A 9 -0.27 -2.92 3.43
N SER A 10 -0.37 -4.21 3.73
CA SER A 10 0.06 -5.29 2.82
C SER A 10 -0.67 -5.20 1.48
N GLY A 11 -1.97 -4.89 1.50
CA GLY A 11 -2.78 -4.67 0.30
C GLY A 11 -2.30 -3.48 -0.52
N ILE A 12 -2.01 -2.33 0.10
CA ILE A 12 -1.47 -1.16 -0.62
C ILE A 12 -0.11 -1.49 -1.24
N LEU A 13 0.80 -2.08 -0.46
CA LEU A 13 2.13 -2.43 -0.91
C LEU A 13 2.08 -3.41 -2.08
N ALA A 14 1.38 -4.53 -1.93
CA ALA A 14 1.25 -5.54 -2.97
C ALA A 14 0.58 -4.98 -4.24
N SER A 15 -0.43 -4.12 -4.08
CA SER A 15 -1.12 -3.48 -5.20
C SER A 15 -0.20 -2.57 -6.02
N VAL A 16 0.79 -1.90 -5.41
CA VAL A 16 1.79 -1.13 -6.16
C VAL A 16 2.62 -2.03 -7.07
N PHE A 17 3.03 -3.21 -6.59
CA PHE A 17 3.75 -4.19 -7.41
C PHE A 17 2.86 -4.78 -8.52
N ALA A 18 1.55 -4.95 -8.25
CA ALA A 18 0.59 -5.40 -9.24
C ALA A 18 0.38 -4.38 -10.38
N HIS A 19 0.26 -3.08 -10.05
CA HIS A 19 0.16 -2.02 -11.06
C HIS A 19 1.40 -1.92 -11.96
N HIS A 20 2.55 -2.44 -11.52
CA HIS A 20 3.78 -2.50 -12.31
C HIS A 20 4.00 -3.86 -12.99
N GLY A 21 3.06 -4.80 -12.88
CA GLY A 21 3.12 -6.10 -13.54
C GLY A 21 4.17 -7.04 -12.95
N HIS A 22 4.67 -6.78 -11.74
CA HIS A 22 5.56 -7.71 -11.03
C HIS A 22 4.81 -8.89 -10.43
N ILE A 23 3.55 -8.66 -10.05
CA ILE A 23 2.58 -9.68 -9.63
C ILE A 23 1.22 -9.36 -10.26
N THR A 24 0.29 -10.28 -10.20
CA THR A 24 -1.09 -10.10 -10.64
C THR A 24 -1.92 -9.39 -9.56
N LYS A 25 -3.07 -8.83 -9.97
CA LYS A 25 -4.06 -8.26 -9.03
C LYS A 25 -4.54 -9.31 -8.01
N ASP A 26 -4.71 -10.56 -8.45
CA ASP A 26 -5.18 -11.66 -7.60
C ASP A 26 -4.11 -12.08 -6.57
N GLU A 27 -2.84 -12.16 -6.96
CA GLU A 27 -1.72 -12.40 -6.03
C GLU A 27 -1.61 -11.27 -5.00
N ALA A 28 -1.78 -10.01 -5.42
CA ALA A 28 -1.79 -8.88 -4.49
C ALA A 28 -2.95 -8.96 -3.48
N LYS A 29 -4.12 -9.42 -3.92
CA LYS A 29 -5.28 -9.67 -3.06
C LYS A 29 -5.02 -10.78 -2.06
N GLU A 30 -4.45 -11.90 -2.51
CA GLU A 30 -4.08 -13.03 -1.65
C GLU A 30 -3.10 -12.58 -0.55
N ILE A 31 -2.04 -11.86 -0.92
CA ILE A 31 -1.03 -11.31 0.00
C ILE A 31 -1.67 -10.37 1.04
N SER A 32 -2.67 -9.58 0.64
CA SER A 32 -3.34 -8.64 1.54
C SER A 32 -4.17 -9.34 2.62
N GLY A 33 -4.75 -10.52 2.31
CA GLY A 33 -5.72 -11.19 3.19
C GLY A 33 -7.00 -10.37 3.47
N LEU A 34 -7.28 -9.35 2.64
CA LEU A 34 -8.48 -8.51 2.68
C LEU A 34 -9.66 -9.17 1.96
N GLN A 35 -10.86 -8.74 2.29
CA GLN A 35 -12.04 -9.07 1.50
C GLN A 35 -12.05 -8.27 0.18
N ASP A 36 -12.76 -8.76 -0.83
CA ASP A 36 -12.82 -8.19 -2.19
C ASP A 36 -13.03 -6.67 -2.21
N HIS A 37 -14.06 -6.20 -1.51
CA HIS A 37 -14.42 -4.79 -1.47
C HIS A 37 -13.37 -3.90 -0.76
N GLU A 38 -12.69 -4.43 0.25
CA GLU A 38 -11.62 -3.72 0.97
C GLU A 38 -10.34 -3.68 0.15
N PHE A 39 -10.07 -4.76 -0.59
CA PHE A 39 -8.92 -4.87 -1.47
C PHE A 39 -9.06 -3.93 -2.67
N ASP A 40 -10.22 -3.87 -3.32
CA ASP A 40 -10.42 -2.99 -4.48
C ASP A 40 -10.15 -1.52 -4.11
N HIS A 41 -10.61 -1.08 -2.93
CA HIS A 41 -10.30 0.27 -2.45
C HIS A 41 -8.79 0.48 -2.19
N ALA A 42 -8.10 -0.51 -1.64
CA ALA A 42 -6.64 -0.45 -1.45
C ALA A 42 -5.89 -0.44 -2.80
N TYR A 43 -6.38 -1.20 -3.77
CA TYR A 43 -5.82 -1.32 -5.12
C TYR A 43 -5.93 -0.03 -5.90
N ASP A 44 -7.08 0.64 -5.83
CA ASP A 44 -7.30 1.95 -6.46
C ASP A 44 -6.40 3.03 -5.83
N LYS A 45 -6.30 3.04 -4.50
CA LYS A 45 -5.41 3.98 -3.80
C LYS A 45 -3.94 3.78 -4.19
N ALA A 46 -3.51 2.53 -4.31
CA ALA A 46 -2.15 2.17 -4.69
C ALA A 46 -1.77 2.65 -6.10
N SER A 47 -2.72 2.76 -7.04
CA SER A 47 -2.47 3.29 -8.38
C SER A 47 -1.83 4.69 -8.34
N SER A 48 -2.39 5.59 -7.52
CA SER A 48 -1.87 6.96 -7.36
C SER A 48 -0.48 7.03 -6.72
N ILE A 49 -0.10 6.00 -5.94
CA ILE A 49 1.22 5.88 -5.32
C ILE A 49 2.21 5.35 -6.36
N ALA A 50 1.83 4.30 -7.09
CA ALA A 50 2.62 3.71 -8.17
C ALA A 50 3.00 4.75 -9.23
N GLU A 51 2.04 5.58 -9.68
CA GLU A 51 2.29 6.66 -10.64
C GLU A 51 3.33 7.70 -10.16
N LYS A 52 3.31 8.05 -8.87
CA LYS A 52 4.24 9.05 -8.30
C LYS A 52 5.66 8.52 -8.21
N VAL A 53 5.80 7.23 -7.89
CA VAL A 53 7.09 6.52 -7.82
C VAL A 53 7.75 6.43 -9.19
N MET A 54 6.97 6.15 -10.24
CA MET A 54 7.49 5.97 -11.59
C MET A 54 8.08 7.24 -12.21
N LYS A 55 7.70 8.42 -11.70
CA LYS A 55 8.22 9.72 -12.19
C LYS A 55 9.66 10.02 -11.72
N HIS A 56 10.22 9.27 -10.79
CA HIS A 56 11.57 9.49 -10.26
C HIS A 56 12.52 8.44 -10.86
N GLU A 57 13.34 8.80 -11.85
CA GLU A 57 14.36 7.88 -12.39
C GLU A 57 15.61 7.85 -11.49
N GLY A 58 16.04 6.66 -11.07
CA GLY A 58 17.26 6.43 -10.28
C GLY A 58 16.99 5.84 -8.89
N GLU A 59 16.13 6.48 -8.10
CA GLU A 59 15.88 6.14 -6.67
C GLU A 59 14.42 5.69 -6.41
N LYS A 60 13.82 5.00 -7.40
CA LYS A 60 12.38 4.62 -7.40
C LYS A 60 11.92 3.96 -6.10
N MET A 61 12.70 3.01 -5.57
CA MET A 61 12.32 2.24 -4.39
C MET A 61 12.42 3.07 -3.10
N ASP A 62 13.46 3.89 -2.95
CA ASP A 62 13.63 4.70 -1.74
C ASP A 62 12.57 5.80 -1.65
N HIS A 63 12.27 6.46 -2.78
CA HIS A 63 11.15 7.41 -2.84
C HIS A 63 9.78 6.75 -2.66
N PHE A 64 9.60 5.53 -3.16
CA PHE A 64 8.41 4.74 -2.87
C PHE A 64 8.27 4.47 -1.38
N LEU A 65 9.32 3.96 -0.74
CA LEU A 65 9.33 3.66 0.69
C LEU A 65 9.11 4.92 1.53
N GLU A 66 9.68 6.06 1.15
CA GLU A 66 9.47 7.34 1.82
C GLU A 66 8.02 7.83 1.67
N HIS A 67 7.45 7.77 0.47
CA HIS A 67 6.05 8.13 0.24
C HIS A 67 5.07 7.16 0.89
N PHE A 68 5.39 5.87 0.87
CA PHE A 68 4.63 4.82 1.52
C PHE A 68 4.68 4.99 3.05
N ALA A 69 5.84 5.33 3.62
CA ALA A 69 5.97 5.68 5.04
C ALA A 69 5.12 6.91 5.41
N LYS A 70 5.09 7.96 4.57
CA LYS A 70 4.20 9.12 4.77
C LYS A 70 2.72 8.76 4.68
N GLU A 71 2.34 7.84 3.78
CA GLU A 71 0.95 7.34 3.68
C GLU A 71 0.58 6.43 4.86
N ILE A 72 1.49 5.57 5.29
CA ILE A 72 1.44 4.81 6.54
C ILE A 72 1.15 5.75 7.69
N ASP A 73 1.98 6.79 7.88
CA ASP A 73 1.82 7.75 8.99
C ASP A 73 0.48 8.48 8.91
N LYS A 74 0.07 8.97 7.73
CA LYS A 74 -1.26 9.60 7.55
C LYS A 74 -2.42 8.65 7.81
N HIS A 75 -2.32 7.42 7.33
CA HIS A 75 -3.33 6.40 7.57
C HIS A 75 -3.38 6.11 9.08
N PHE A 76 -2.24 5.99 9.76
CA PHE A 76 -2.18 5.75 11.21
C PHE A 76 -2.60 6.93 12.07
N ASP A 77 -2.33 8.17 11.66
CA ASP A 77 -2.83 9.37 12.32
C ASP A 77 -4.36 9.43 12.27
N HIS A 78 -4.95 9.05 11.13
CA HIS A 78 -6.41 8.95 10.99
C HIS A 78 -7.02 7.86 11.88
N TYR A 79 -6.25 6.82 12.22
CA TYR A 79 -6.70 5.70 13.07
C TYR A 79 -6.13 5.70 14.49
N GLY A 80 -5.60 6.86 14.92
CA GLY A 80 -5.05 7.13 16.24
C GLY A 80 -3.65 6.55 16.43
N GLY A 81 -2.65 7.43 16.61
CA GLY A 81 -1.21 7.15 16.77
C GLY A 81 -0.82 6.27 17.97
N LYS A 82 -1.31 5.01 17.98
CA LYS A 82 -1.12 3.99 19.01
C LYS A 82 -0.61 2.67 18.43
N LEU A 83 0.16 2.68 17.35
CA LEU A 83 0.92 1.48 16.99
C LEU A 83 2.20 1.32 17.81
N PHE A 84 2.73 2.41 18.35
CA PHE A 84 3.98 2.43 19.12
C PHE A 84 3.80 3.01 20.54
N LYS A 85 2.60 2.89 21.12
CA LYS A 85 2.34 3.28 22.52
C LYS A 85 1.90 2.08 23.34
#